data_AF-A0A9E0L789-F1
#
_entry.id   AF-A0A9E0L789-F1
#
_cell.length_a   1.000
_cell.length_b   1.000
_cell.length_c   1.000
_cell.angle_alpha   90.00
_cell.angle_beta   90.00
_cell.angle_gamma   90.00
#
_symmetry.space_group_name_H-M   'P 1'
#
loop_
_entity.id
_entity.type
_entity.pdbx_description
1 polymer ?
#
loop_
_entity_poly.entity_id
_entity_poly.type
_entity_poly.pdbx_seq_one_letter_code
_entity_poly.pdbx_strand_id
1 'polypeptide(L)'
;MNRTIKRLMLIFAGAFAVSVVGVVVYQVGWAMPGQACEARGDWWDWRGRTCARPVLISDITGRVIDTPEQRAAAKEHAAKVRAAATPAP
;
A
#
# COMPACT_ATOMS: atom_id res chain seq x y z
N MET A 1 -11.02 -49.96 12.23
CA MET A 1 -10.74 -48.75 11.40
C MET A 1 -9.42 -48.95 10.66
N ASN A 2 -9.45 -48.93 9.32
CA ASN A 2 -8.28 -49.24 8.48
C ASN A 2 -7.16 -48.20 8.70
N ARG A 3 -5.93 -48.65 8.89
CA ARG A 3 -4.76 -47.81 9.21
C ARG A 3 -4.44 -46.80 8.10
N THR A 4 -4.71 -47.18 6.84
CA THR A 4 -4.58 -46.30 5.67
C THR A 4 -5.57 -45.15 5.69
N ILE A 5 -6.84 -45.42 6.02
CA ILE A 5 -7.89 -44.39 6.11
C ILE A 5 -7.58 -43.38 7.23
N LYS A 6 -7.10 -43.85 8.39
CA LYS A 6 -6.68 -42.95 9.48
C LYS A 6 -5.55 -42.01 9.07
N ARG A 7 -4.56 -42.51 8.34
CA ARG A 7 -3.43 -41.70 7.87
C ARG A 7 -3.88 -40.62 6.90
N LEU A 8 -4.74 -40.98 5.94
CA LEU A 8 -5.26 -40.04 4.95
C LEU A 8 -6.07 -38.92 5.62
N MET A 9 -6.95 -39.29 6.56
CA MET A 9 -7.73 -38.33 7.34
C MET A 9 -6.83 -37.35 8.10
N LEU A 10 -5.78 -37.84 8.76
CA LEU A 10 -4.83 -36.98 9.49
C LEU A 10 -4.08 -36.01 8.56
N ILE A 11 -3.70 -36.46 7.35
CA ILE A 11 -3.04 -35.60 6.37
C ILE A 11 -3.98 -34.48 5.93
N PHE A 12 -5.22 -34.80 5.59
CA PHE A 12 -6.21 -33.78 5.21
C PHE A 12 -6.53 -32.82 6.34
N ALA A 13 -6.68 -33.33 7.57
CA ALA A 13 -6.91 -32.50 8.74
C ALA A 13 -5.71 -31.57 9.02
N GLY A 14 -4.49 -32.09 8.88
CA GLY A 14 -3.26 -31.31 9.02
C GLY A 14 -3.15 -30.22 7.94
N ALA A 15 -3.38 -30.57 6.68
CA ALA A 15 -3.37 -29.62 5.57
C ALA A 15 -4.43 -28.51 5.76
N PHE A 16 -5.64 -28.89 6.18
CA PHE A 16 -6.69 -27.93 6.50
C PHE A 16 -6.27 -26.97 7.63
N ALA A 17 -5.72 -27.50 8.72
CA ALA A 17 -5.26 -26.69 9.83
C ALA A 17 -4.16 -25.70 9.41
N VAL A 18 -3.19 -26.14 8.61
CA VAL A 18 -2.12 -25.27 8.08
C VAL A 18 -2.70 -24.17 7.19
N SER A 19 -3.64 -24.49 6.31
CA SER A 19 -4.30 -23.49 5.46
C SER A 19 -5.06 -22.45 6.28
N VAL A 20 -5.80 -22.87 7.32
CA VAL A 20 -6.50 -21.94 8.22
C VAL A 20 -5.52 -21.00 8.91
N VAL A 21 -4.41 -21.52 9.43
CA VAL A 21 -3.36 -20.70 10.06
C VAL A 21 -2.80 -19.69 9.06
N GLY A 22 -2.54 -20.11 7.81
CA GLY A 22 -2.07 -19.21 6.76
C GLY A 22 -3.03 -18.04 6.50
N VAL A 23 -4.35 -18.33 6.42
CA VAL A 23 -5.38 -17.29 6.26
C VAL A 23 -5.41 -16.35 7.45
N VAL A 24 -5.35 -16.87 8.68
CA VAL A 24 -5.36 -16.04 9.89
C VAL A 24 -4.15 -15.11 9.94
N VAL A 25 -2.95 -15.60 9.63
CA VAL A 25 -1.72 -14.79 9.57
C VAL A 25 -1.87 -13.67 8.54
N TYR A 26 -2.44 -13.97 7.36
CA TYR A 26 -2.70 -12.95 6.35
C TYR A 26 -3.70 -11.90 6.83
N GLN A 27 -4.82 -12.33 7.43
CA GLN A 27 -5.85 -11.42 7.91
C GLN A 27 -5.33 -10.48 9.00
N VAL A 28 -4.59 -11.00 9.98
CA VAL A 28 -4.03 -10.19 11.08
C VAL A 28 -2.88 -9.31 10.59
N GLY A 29 -2.04 -9.82 9.70
CA GLY A 29 -0.84 -9.10 9.24
C GLY A 29 -1.09 -8.04 8.17
N TRP A 30 -2.12 -8.21 7.33
CA TRP A 30 -2.36 -7.33 6.17
C TRP A 30 -3.79 -6.80 6.10
N ALA A 31 -4.81 -7.65 6.20
CA ALA A 31 -6.18 -7.21 5.92
C ALA A 31 -6.75 -6.31 7.03
N MET A 32 -6.64 -6.71 8.30
CA MET A 32 -7.10 -5.91 9.43
C MET A 32 -6.41 -4.54 9.54
N PRO A 33 -5.06 -4.45 9.50
CA PRO A 33 -4.41 -3.15 9.59
C PRO A 33 -4.70 -2.27 8.36
N GLY A 34 -4.87 -2.88 7.18
CA GLY A 34 -5.33 -2.16 5.99
C GLY A 34 -6.72 -1.58 6.16
N GLN A 35 -7.70 -2.38 6.59
CA GLN A 35 -9.06 -1.90 6.87
C GLN A 35 -9.08 -0.81 7.94
N ALA A 36 -8.29 -0.95 9.01
CA ALA A 36 -8.21 0.05 10.07
C ALA A 36 -7.59 1.37 9.58
N CYS A 37 -6.63 1.30 8.66
CA CYS A 37 -6.02 2.47 8.02
C CYS A 37 -6.99 3.17 7.07
N GLU A 38 -7.62 2.42 6.18
CA GLU A 38 -8.60 2.95 5.22
C GLU A 38 -9.83 3.53 5.93
N ALA A 39 -10.27 2.94 7.04
CA ALA A 39 -11.35 3.47 7.87
C ALA A 39 -11.02 4.85 8.48
N ARG A 40 -9.73 5.20 8.61
CA ARG A 40 -9.27 6.53 9.07
C ARG A 40 -9.13 7.54 7.93
N GLY A 41 -9.36 7.12 6.69
CA GLY A 41 -9.15 7.94 5.48
C GLY A 41 -7.68 8.03 5.06
N ASP A 42 -6.83 7.19 5.63
CA ASP A 42 -5.41 7.11 5.31
C ASP A 42 -5.16 6.00 4.26
N TRP A 43 -4.00 6.02 3.61
CA TRP A 43 -3.66 5.04 2.58
C TRP A 43 -2.80 3.90 3.14
N TRP A 44 -3.23 2.66 2.90
CA TRP A 44 -2.51 1.47 3.35
C TRP A 44 -1.45 1.04 2.35
N ASP A 45 -0.18 1.02 2.78
CA ASP A 45 0.91 0.40 2.01
C ASP A 45 1.07 -1.07 2.40
N TRP A 46 0.70 -1.97 1.49
CA TRP A 46 0.81 -3.41 1.68
C TRP A 46 2.27 -3.91 1.77
N ARG A 47 3.25 -3.20 1.18
CA ARG A 47 4.68 -3.57 1.23
C ARG A 47 5.29 -3.24 2.57
N GLY A 48 5.11 -1.99 3.01
CA GLY A 48 5.60 -1.51 4.30
C GLY A 48 4.80 -2.04 5.49
N ARG A 49 3.57 -2.52 5.27
CA ARG A 49 2.58 -2.76 6.33
C ARG A 49 2.38 -1.51 7.19
N THR A 50 2.40 -0.36 6.55
CA THR A 50 2.33 0.95 7.18
C THR A 50 1.16 1.74 6.64
N CYS A 51 0.47 2.42 7.56
CA CYS A 51 -0.55 3.39 7.23
C CYS A 51 0.13 4.73 6.94
N ALA A 52 -0.03 5.26 5.73
CA ALA A 52 0.58 6.51 5.29
C ALA A 52 -0.48 7.54 4.95
N ARG A 53 -0.23 8.79 5.33
CA ARG A 53 -1.05 9.94 4.95
C ARG A 53 -0.38 10.71 3.82
N PRO A 54 -1.04 10.92 2.69
CA PRO A 54 -0.54 11.87 1.71
C PRO A 54 -0.62 13.27 2.32
N VAL A 55 0.54 13.90 2.51
CA VAL A 55 0.64 15.31 2.90
C VAL A 55 0.87 16.11 1.63
N LEU A 56 0.13 17.19 1.41
CA LEU A 56 0.42 18.04 0.27
C LEU A 56 1.75 18.76 0.49
N ILE A 57 2.61 18.79 -0.53
CA ILE A 57 3.85 19.56 -0.50
C ILE A 57 3.57 21.03 -0.21
N SER A 58 2.41 21.54 -0.64
CA SER A 58 1.92 22.89 -0.33
C SER A 58 1.76 23.14 1.17
N ASP A 59 1.33 22.12 1.93
CA ASP A 59 1.15 22.21 3.39
C ASP A 59 2.50 22.29 4.11
N ILE A 60 3.54 21.65 3.55
CA ILE A 60 4.90 21.63 4.10
C ILE A 60 5.68 22.89 3.70
N THR A 61 5.54 23.32 2.45
CA THR A 61 6.34 24.41 1.86
C THR A 61 5.69 25.78 1.99
N GLY A 62 4.43 25.83 2.41
CA GLY A 62 3.63 27.07 2.46
C GLY A 62 3.30 27.67 1.09
N ARG A 63 3.71 27.00 -0.01
CA ARG A 63 3.41 27.42 -1.39
C ARG A 63 2.08 26.82 -1.81
N VAL A 64 1.00 27.42 -1.33
CA VAL A 64 -0.35 27.07 -1.81
C VAL A 64 -0.47 27.55 -3.24
N ILE A 65 -0.79 26.64 -4.16
CA ILE A 65 -1.13 26.97 -5.55
C ILE A 65 -2.66 27.03 -5.63
N ASP A 66 -3.23 28.15 -5.21
CA ASP A 66 -4.67 28.38 -5.19
C ASP A 66 -5.16 29.04 -6.49
N THR A 67 -4.32 29.88 -7.10
CA THR A 67 -4.66 30.65 -8.29
C THR A 67 -4.26 29.96 -9.61
N PRO A 68 -5.02 30.19 -10.70
CA PRO A 68 -4.68 29.68 -12.03
C PRO A 68 -3.33 30.20 -12.55
N GLU A 69 -2.95 31.42 -12.14
CA GLU A 69 -1.67 32.05 -12.48
C GLU A 69 -0.47 31.33 -11.84
N GLN A 70 -0.55 31.05 -10.53
CA GLN A 70 0.48 30.26 -9.83
C GLN A 70 0.60 28.84 -10.41
N ARG A 71 -0.53 28.27 -10.86
CA ARG A 71 -0.53 26.94 -11.50
C ARG A 71 0.14 26.97 -12.87
N ALA A 72 -0.03 28.05 -13.64
CA ALA A 72 0.67 28.26 -14.90
C ALA A 72 2.18 28.46 -14.68
N ALA A 73 2.56 29.31 -13.72
CA ALA A 73 3.96 29.56 -13.37
C ALA A 73 4.68 28.30 -12.88
N ALA A 74 4.02 27.46 -12.07
CA ALA A 74 4.57 26.20 -11.60
C ALA A 74 4.76 25.18 -12.74
N LYS A 75 3.81 25.11 -13.69
CA LYS A 75 3.93 24.27 -14.89
C LYS A 75 5.09 24.73 -15.77
N GLU A 76 5.24 26.04 -15.96
CA GLU A 76 6.33 26.61 -16.75
C GLU A 76 7.70 26.33 -16.10
N HIS A 77 7.81 26.51 -14.78
CA HIS A 77 9.04 26.17 -14.05
C HIS A 77 9.36 24.67 -14.18
N ALA A 78 8.37 23.78 -14.04
CA ALA A 78 8.57 22.34 -14.19
C ALA A 78 9.02 21.98 -15.62
N ALA A 79 8.48 22.63 -16.64
CA ALA A 79 8.88 22.44 -18.03
C ALA A 79 10.33 22.90 -18.27
N LYS A 80 10.73 24.05 -17.73
CA LYS A 80 12.11 24.56 -17.81
C LYS A 80 13.11 23.62 -17.13
N VAL A 81 12.79 23.11 -15.94
CA VAL A 81 13.65 22.15 -15.21
C VAL A 81 13.81 20.85 -16.00
N ARG A 82 12.72 20.33 -16.59
CA ARG A 82 12.77 19.12 -17.44
C ARG A 82 13.61 19.33 -18.70
N ALA A 83 13.49 20.50 -19.34
CA ALA A 83 14.30 20.84 -20.50
C ALA A 83 15.79 20.94 -20.17
N ALA A 84 16.14 21.52 -19.01
CA ALA A 84 17.53 21.62 -18.56
C ALA A 84 18.12 20.27 -18.08
N ALA A 85 17.29 19.34 -17.61
CA ALA A 85 17.71 18.04 -17.11
C ALA A 85 17.87 16.97 -18.20
N THR A 86 17.47 17.26 -19.44
CA THR A 86 17.72 16.36 -20.58
C THR A 86 19.15 16.62 -21.06
N PRO A 87 20.11 15.70 -20.89
CA PRO A 87 21.42 15.88 -21.51
C PRO A 87 21.24 15.81 -23.03
N ALA A 88 21.92 16.72 -23.74
CA ALA A 88 21.98 16.70 -25.20
C ALA A 88 22.46 15.31 -25.68
N PRO A 89 21.92 14.80 -26.82
CA PRO A 89 22.25 13.47 -27.33
C PRO A 89 23.74 13.29 -27.63
#